data_AF-A0A7Z9Y245-F1
#
_entry.id   AF-A0A7Z9Y245-F1
#
_cell.length_a   1.000
_cell.length_b   1.000
_cell.length_c   1.000
_cell.angle_alpha   90.00
_cell.angle_beta   90.00
_cell.angle_gamma   90.00
#
_symmetry.space_group_name_H-M   'P 1'
#
loop_
_entity.id
_entity.type
_entity.pdbx_description
1 polymer ?
#
loop_
_entity_poly.entity_id
_entity_poly.type
_entity_poly.pdbx_seq_one_letter_code
_entity_poly.pdbx_strand_id
1 'polypeptide(L)' 'MLRLTTPISDEEIRSLKIGDTVYLNGIILTGRDAAHKFMIEHFIRNEPQPEEVELDAILKELLDG' A
#
# COMPACT_ATOMS: atom_id res chain seq x y z
N MET A 1 8.10 -18.75 -16.03
CA MET A 1 8.53 -18.25 -14.69
C MET A 1 9.37 -17.00 -14.91
N LEU A 2 8.89 -15.85 -14.45
CA LEU A 2 9.53 -14.55 -14.63
C LEU A 2 10.40 -14.23 -13.40
N ARG A 3 11.50 -13.49 -13.58
CA ARG A 3 12.37 -13.02 -12.49
C ARG A 3 12.38 -11.50 -12.51
N LEU A 4 12.01 -10.88 -11.39
CA LEU A 4 12.03 -9.43 -11.22
C LEU A 4 13.05 -9.08 -10.14
N THR A 5 13.84 -8.02 -10.36
CA THR A 5 14.79 -7.52 -9.37
C THR A 5 14.41 -6.12 -8.94
N THR A 6 14.38 -5.84 -7.64
CA THR A 6 14.10 -4.49 -7.14
C THR A 6 15.32 -3.57 -7.31
N PRO A 7 15.12 -2.28 -7.70
CA PRO A 7 13.85 -1.63 -8.06
C PRO A 7 13.36 -2.10 -9.44
N ILE A 8 12.07 -2.43 -9.52
CA ILE A 8 11.44 -2.98 -10.73
C ILE A 8 10.99 -1.81 -11.60
N SER A 9 11.21 -1.89 -12.92
CA SER A 9 10.76 -0.85 -13.84
C SER A 9 9.25 -0.91 -14.10
N ASP A 10 8.65 0.23 -14.43
CA ASP A 10 7.25 0.33 -14.84
C ASP A 10 6.93 -0.54 -16.07
N GLU A 11 7.88 -0.67 -17.01
CA GLU A 11 7.72 -1.49 -18.21
C GLU A 11 7.62 -2.98 -17.84
N GLU A 12 8.50 -3.47 -16.96
CA GLU A 12 8.46 -4.85 -16.47
C GLU A 12 7.15 -5.13 -15.73
N ILE A 13 6.68 -4.21 -14.87
CA ILE A 13 5.39 -4.34 -14.18
C ILE A 13 4.23 -4.41 -15.18
N ARG A 14 4.21 -3.53 -16.19
CA ARG A 14 3.14 -3.50 -17.20
C ARG A 14 3.13 -4.72 -18.11
N SER A 15 4.25 -5.43 -18.21
CA SER A 15 4.37 -6.67 -19.00
C SER A 15 3.72 -7.90 -18.34
N LEU A 16 3.47 -7.85 -17.03
CA LEU A 16 2.93 -8.97 -16.25
C LEU A 16 1.49 -9.30 -16.64
N LYS A 17 1.17 -10.60 -16.64
CA LYS A 17 -0.16 -11.12 -16.90
C LYS A 17 -0.68 -11.92 -15.70
N ILE A 18 -2.00 -11.98 -15.58
CA ILE A 18 -2.66 -12.80 -14.55
C ILE A 18 -2.25 -14.25 -14.75
N GLY A 19 -1.83 -14.90 -13.66
CA GLY A 19 -1.38 -16.29 -13.65
C GLY A 19 0.14 -16.46 -13.81
N ASP A 20 0.89 -15.38 -14.05
CA ASP A 20 2.34 -15.47 -14.12
C ASP A 20 2.95 -15.83 -12.76
N THR A 21 3.78 -16.87 -12.74
CA THR A 21 4.65 -17.14 -11.59
C THR A 21 5.92 -16.30 -11.67
N VAL A 22 6.13 -15.49 -10.65
CA VAL A 22 7.25 -14.56 -10.51
C VAL A 22 8.17 -14.97 -9.35
N TYR A 23 9.46 -14.80 -9.57
CA TYR A 23 10.50 -14.81 -8.54
C TYR A 23 10.98 -13.39 -8.31
N LEU A 24 10.92 -12.93 -7.07
CA LEU A 24 11.43 -11.62 -6.67
C LEU A 24 12.86 -11.76 -6.14
N ASN A 25 13.73 -10.87 -6.57
CA ASN A 25 15.11 -10.76 -6.12
C ASN A 25 15.41 -9.31 -5.70
N GLY A 26 16.33 -9.11 -4.76
CA GLY A 26 16.71 -7.78 -4.27
C GLY A 26 16.20 -7.47 -2.86
N ILE A 27 16.13 -6.18 -2.53
CA ILE A 27 15.72 -5.72 -1.20
C ILE A 27 14.19 -5.72 -1.13
N ILE A 28 13.66 -6.35 -0.09
CA ILE A 28 12.22 -6.46 0.18
C ILE A 28 12.00 -6.07 1.64
N LEU A 29 11.08 -5.14 1.88
CA LEU A 29 10.63 -4.79 3.22
C LEU A 29 9.30 -5.50 3.50
N THR A 30 9.15 -6.06 4.69
CA THR A 30 7.88 -6.63 5.16
C THR A 30 7.19 -5.64 6.08
N GLY A 31 5.86 -5.60 5.98
CA GLY A 31 5.03 -4.71 6.77
C GLY A 31 3.58 -5.19 6.75
N ARG A 32 2.88 -4.97 7.86
CA ARG A 32 1.44 -5.23 7.99
C ARG A 32 0.75 -3.95 8.46
N ASP A 33 -0.34 -4.10 9.19
CA ASP A 33 -1.25 -3.03 9.63
C ASP A 33 -0.52 -1.88 10.33
N ALA A 34 0.34 -2.18 11.32
CA ALA A 34 1.09 -1.15 12.05
C ALA A 34 2.12 -0.42 11.18
N ALA A 35 2.79 -1.13 10.27
CA ALA A 35 3.76 -0.53 9.35
C ALA A 35 3.05 0.37 8.34
N HIS A 36 1.91 -0.05 7.79
CA HIS A 36 1.09 0.78 6.91
C HIS A 36 0.61 2.05 7.62
N LYS A 37 0.07 1.93 8.84
CA LYS A 37 -0.37 3.08 9.64
C LYS A 37 0.76 4.07 9.90
N PHE A 38 1.92 3.57 10.34
CA PHE A 38 3.11 4.39 10.57
C PHE A 38 3.54 5.16 9.32
N MET A 39 3.58 4.50 8.14
CA MET A 39 3.95 5.15 6.89
C MET A 39 2.99 6.29 6.50
N ILE A 40 1.68 6.05 6.64
CA ILE A 40 0.67 7.06 6.35
C ILE A 40 0.80 8.26 7.27
N GLU A 41 0.90 8.03 8.58
CA GLU A 41 0.93 9.10 9.59
C GLU A 41 2.17 9.99 9.50
N HIS A 42 3.32 9.44 9.09
CA HIS A 42 4.60 10.15 9.19
C HIS A 42 5.18 10.61 7.85
N PHE A 43 4.81 9.99 6.73
CA PHE A 43 5.48 10.23 5.45
C PHE A 43 4.56 10.48 4.27
N ILE A 44 3.33 9.96 4.27
CA ILE A 44 2.44 10.01 3.10
C ILE A 44 1.29 11.00 3.28
N ARG A 45 0.78 11.21 4.50
CA ARG A 45 -0.35 12.12 4.72
C ARG A 45 -0.03 13.53 4.23
N ASN A 46 -0.76 13.95 3.20
CA ASN A 46 -1.12 15.34 3.02
C ASN A 46 -2.24 15.69 4.02
N GLU A 47 -2.51 16.98 4.23
CA GLU A 47 -3.59 17.42 5.12
C GLU A 47 -4.90 16.67 4.79
N PRO A 48 -5.60 16.12 5.82
CA PRO A 48 -6.82 15.36 5.58
C PRO A 48 -7.83 16.23 4.85
N GLN A 49 -8.40 15.69 3.77
CA GLN A 49 -9.44 16.42 3.06
C GLN A 49 -10.70 16.49 3.94
N PRO A 50 -11.48 17.59 3.86
CA PRO A 50 -12.66 17.77 4.71
C PRO A 50 -13.63 16.57 4.70
N GLU A 51 -13.77 15.91 3.56
CA GLU A 51 -14.64 14.73 3.37
C GLU A 51 -14.15 13.49 4.14
N GLU A 52 -12.83 13.31 4.29
CA GLU A 52 -12.26 12.21 5.08
C GLU A 52 -12.54 12.38 6.57
N VAL A 53 -12.58 13.64 7.05
CA VAL A 53 -12.83 13.97 8.46
C VAL A 53 -14.27 13.63 8.86
N GLU A 54 -15.25 13.92 7.99
CA GLU A 54 -16.65 13.56 8.23
C GLU A 54 -16.86 12.04 8.23
N LEU A 55 -16.25 11.32 7.28
CA LEU A 55 -16.34 9.86 7.22
C LEU A 55 -15.73 9.19 8.46
N ASP A 56 -14.57 9.67 8.93
CA ASP A 56 -13.91 9.16 10.14
C ASP A 56 -14.78 9.36 11.40
N ALA A 57 -15.50 10.48 11.49
CA ALA A 57 -16.40 10.77 12.61
C ALA A 57 -17.60 9.80 12.62
N ILE A 58 -18.23 9.59 11.46
CA ILE A 58 -19.35 8.64 11.29
C ILE A 58 -18.91 7.21 11.62
N LEU A 59 -17.74 6.78 11.13
CA LEU A 59 -17.23 5.44 11.39
C LEU A 59 -16.97 5.20 12.88
N LYS A 60 -16.43 6.19 13.61
CA LYS A 60 -16.22 6.07 15.06
C LYS A 60 -17.53 5.92 15.81
N GLU A 61 -18.55 6.71 15.47
CA GLU A 61 -19.88 6.60 16.07
C GLU A 61 -20.53 5.23 15.82
N LEU A 62 -20.34 4.66 14.62
CA LEU A 62 -20.86 3.33 14.27
C LEU A 62 -20.11 2.17 14.95
N LEU A 63 -18.83 2.34 15.27
CA LEU A 63 -17.98 1.28 15.84
C LEU A 63 -17.97 1.27 17.38
N ASP A 64 -18.41 2.35 18.04
CA ASP A 64 -18.52 2.46 19.50
C ASP A 64 -19.84 1.87 20.06
N GLY A 65 -20.56 1.05 19.28
CA GLY A 65 -21.79 0.35 19.66
C GLY A 65 -21.58 -1.08 20.16
#